data_AF-A0A6M1LJB8-F1
#
_entry.id   AF-A0A6M1LJB8-F1
#
_cell.length_a   1.000
_cell.length_b   1.000
_cell.length_c   1.000
_cell.angle_alpha   90.00
_cell.angle_beta   90.00
_cell.angle_gamma   90.00
#
_symmetry.space_group_name_H-M   'P 1'
#
loop_
_entity.id
_entity.type
_entity.pdbx_description
1 polymer ?
#
loop_
_entity_poly.entity_id
_entity_poly.type
_entity_poly.pdbx_seq_one_letter_code
_entity_poly.pdbx_strand_id
1 'polypeptide(L)'
;MSVVTQEERQARHLARLAIDRVLAEAPPATAQEGMDAVALTVAWRDLLVARRRAEGASEALDGRLALANGVLALTWSGAVPVTGFRKERLVKARAALADAAGEADA
;
A
#
# COMPACT_ATOMS: atom_id res chain seq x y z
N MET A 1 17.08 -12.36 9.77
CA MET A 1 16.70 -11.90 8.41
C MET A 1 15.35 -12.51 8.06
N SER A 2 14.27 -11.74 8.04
CA SER A 2 12.94 -12.24 7.64
C SER A 2 12.89 -12.34 6.12
N VAL A 3 12.75 -13.56 5.60
CA VAL A 3 12.67 -13.81 4.14
C VAL A 3 11.34 -13.26 3.63
N VAL A 4 11.36 -12.31 2.70
CA VAL A 4 10.15 -11.81 2.05
C VAL A 4 9.57 -12.94 1.18
N THR A 5 8.30 -13.30 1.37
CA THR A 5 7.65 -14.37 0.59
C THR A 5 7.26 -13.87 -0.80
N GLN A 6 7.08 -14.79 -1.76
CA GLN A 6 6.61 -14.45 -3.09
C GLN A 6 5.19 -13.86 -3.06
N GLU A 7 4.34 -14.39 -2.19
CA GLU A 7 2.97 -13.91 -1.96
C GLU A 7 2.95 -12.47 -1.43
N GLU A 8 3.85 -12.15 -0.48
CA GLU A 8 4.00 -10.79 0.04
C GLU A 8 4.48 -9.81 -1.05
N ARG A 9 5.45 -10.22 -1.88
CA ARG A 9 5.90 -9.40 -3.02
C ARG A 9 4.75 -9.12 -3.99
N GLN A 10 3.94 -10.13 -4.29
CA GLN A 10 2.82 -9.99 -5.22
C GLN A 10 1.72 -9.08 -4.66
N ALA A 11 1.33 -9.26 -3.39
CA ALA A 11 0.32 -8.41 -2.74
C ALA A 11 0.76 -6.94 -2.71
N ARG A 12 2.02 -6.68 -2.34
CA ARG A 12 2.60 -5.33 -2.35
C ARG A 12 2.63 -4.72 -3.75
N HIS A 13 3.03 -5.51 -4.76
CA HIS A 13 3.09 -5.04 -6.15
C HIS A 13 1.70 -4.63 -6.68
N LEU A 14 0.68 -5.44 -6.40
CA LEU A 14 -0.71 -5.13 -6.78
C LEU A 14 -1.22 -3.87 -6.08
N ALA A 15 -0.92 -3.70 -4.79
CA ALA A 15 -1.26 -2.47 -4.05
C ALA A 15 -0.59 -1.24 -4.67
N ARG A 16 0.68 -1.33 -5.09
CA ARG A 16 1.39 -0.23 -5.76
C ARG A 16 0.73 0.13 -7.09
N LEU A 17 0.45 -0.86 -7.93
CA LEU A 17 -0.20 -0.62 -9.23
C LEU A 17 -1.57 0.04 -9.08
N ALA A 18 -2.34 -0.33 -8.06
CA ALA A 18 -3.63 0.30 -7.79
C ALA A 18 -3.45 1.78 -7.41
N ILE A 19 -2.47 2.12 -6.57
CA ILE A 19 -2.15 3.52 -6.23
C ILE A 19 -1.63 4.30 -7.45
N ASP A 20 -0.78 3.67 -8.28
CA ASP A 20 -0.27 4.28 -9.52
C ASP A 20 -1.43 4.64 -10.47
N ARG A 21 -2.44 3.76 -10.60
CA ARG A 21 -3.67 4.06 -11.36
C ARG A 21 -4.44 5.22 -10.76
N VAL A 22 -4.55 5.29 -9.43
CA VAL A 22 -5.24 6.40 -8.78
C VAL A 22 -4.52 7.75 -8.99
N LEU A 23 -3.19 7.71 -9.16
CA LEU A 23 -2.35 8.88 -9.40
C LEU A 23 -2.31 9.34 -10.87
N ALA A 24 -2.74 8.53 -11.83
CA ALA A 24 -2.69 8.88 -13.25
C ALA A 24 -3.56 10.10 -13.56
N GLU A 25 -3.01 11.09 -14.29
CA GLU A 25 -3.61 12.42 -14.40
C GLU A 25 -4.86 12.50 -15.30
N ALA A 26 -5.14 11.49 -16.13
CA ALA A 26 -6.37 11.37 -16.88
C ALA A 26 -6.60 9.92 -17.38
N PRO A 27 -7.84 9.38 -17.30
CA PRO A 27 -8.99 9.96 -16.60
C PRO A 27 -8.76 9.97 -15.08
N PRO A 28 -9.43 10.87 -14.32
CA PRO A 28 -9.41 10.83 -12.87
C PRO A 28 -9.87 9.45 -12.39
N ALA A 29 -9.14 8.89 -11.43
CA ALA A 29 -9.47 7.61 -10.84
C ALA A 29 -10.92 7.59 -10.34
N THR A 30 -11.62 6.52 -10.70
CA THR A 30 -12.98 6.29 -10.24
C THR A 30 -12.98 5.97 -8.74
N ALA A 31 -14.12 6.20 -8.07
CA ALA A 31 -14.29 5.74 -6.69
C ALA A 31 -14.05 4.23 -6.54
N GLN A 32 -14.37 3.45 -7.58
CA GLN A 32 -14.11 2.01 -7.61
C GLN A 32 -12.61 1.69 -7.59
N GLU A 33 -11.79 2.37 -8.38
CA GLU A 33 -10.33 2.17 -8.38
C GLU A 33 -9.70 2.56 -7.03
N GLY A 34 -10.23 3.60 -6.38
CA GLY A 34 -9.87 3.95 -5.01
C GLY A 34 -10.25 2.85 -3.99
N MET A 35 -11.45 2.28 -4.09
CA MET A 35 -11.89 1.15 -3.27
C MET A 35 -11.03 -0.10 -3.51
N ASP A 36 -10.67 -0.38 -4.76
CA ASP A 36 -9.81 -1.51 -5.13
C ASP A 36 -8.40 -1.35 -4.54
N ALA A 37 -7.84 -0.14 -4.57
CA ALA A 37 -6.55 0.16 -3.94
C ALA A 37 -6.56 -0.05 -2.42
N VAL A 38 -7.65 0.36 -1.75
CA VAL A 38 -7.86 0.09 -0.32
C VAL A 38 -7.97 -1.41 -0.07
N ALA A 39 -8.80 -2.12 -0.83
CA ALA A 39 -9.02 -3.56 -0.67
C ALA A 39 -7.71 -4.35 -0.82
N LEU A 40 -6.89 -4.02 -1.82
CA LEU A 40 -5.59 -4.65 -2.04
C LEU A 40 -4.59 -4.34 -0.90
N THR A 41 -4.60 -3.12 -0.37
CA THR A 41 -3.75 -2.77 0.77
C THR A 41 -4.20 -3.47 2.06
N VAL A 42 -5.52 -3.63 2.27
CA VAL A 42 -6.09 -4.42 3.38
C VAL A 42 -5.65 -5.89 3.27
N ALA A 43 -5.74 -6.48 2.07
CA ALA A 43 -5.29 -7.85 1.85
C ALA A 43 -3.80 -8.03 2.16
N TRP A 44 -2.96 -7.07 1.77
CA TRP A 44 -1.53 -7.09 2.13
C TRP A 44 -1.31 -7.02 3.65
N ARG A 45 -2.01 -6.11 4.35
CA ARG A 45 -1.96 -6.03 5.81
C ARG A 45 -2.38 -7.36 6.47
N ASP A 46 -3.45 -7.97 5.99
CA ASP A 46 -3.99 -9.20 6.58
C ASP A 46 -3.02 -10.37 6.42
N LEU A 47 -2.33 -10.46 5.27
CA LEU A 47 -1.22 -11.41 5.08
C LEU A 47 -0.09 -11.18 6.09
N LEU A 48 0.32 -9.93 6.32
CA LEU A 48 1.35 -9.61 7.30
C LEU A 48 0.91 -9.94 8.74
N VAL A 49 -0.36 -9.72 9.08
CA VAL A 49 -0.92 -10.09 10.40
C VAL A 49 -0.94 -11.61 10.57
N ALA A 50 -1.39 -12.36 9.56
CA ALA A 50 -1.38 -13.83 9.60
C ALA A 50 0.04 -14.36 9.79
N ARG A 51 1.00 -13.78 9.06
CA ARG A 51 2.41 -14.10 9.18
C ARG A 51 2.97 -13.80 10.57
N ARG A 52 2.62 -12.65 11.16
CA ARG A 52 3.00 -12.29 12.55
C ARG A 52 2.49 -13.28 13.57
N ARG A 53 1.27 -13.79 13.37
CA ARG A 53 0.65 -14.80 14.25
C ARG A 53 1.36 -16.15 14.15
N ALA A 54 1.80 -16.53 12.95
CA ALA A 54 2.47 -17.80 12.71
C ALA A 54 3.95 -17.80 13.10
N GLU A 55 4.69 -16.74 12.77
CA GLU A 55 6.15 -16.65 12.94
C GLU A 55 6.56 -15.89 14.21
N GLY A 56 5.63 -15.19 14.86
CA GLY A 56 5.89 -14.30 16.00
C GLY A 56 6.21 -12.86 15.58
N ALA A 57 6.38 -11.99 16.58
CA ALA A 57 6.73 -10.59 16.34
C ALA A 57 8.17 -10.46 15.83
N SER A 58 8.38 -9.57 14.88
CA SER A 58 9.70 -9.25 14.33
C SER A 58 9.70 -7.79 13.92
N GLU A 59 10.78 -7.06 14.22
CA GLU A 59 10.93 -5.64 13.87
C GLU A 59 10.71 -5.39 12.37
N ALA A 60 11.23 -6.27 11.51
CA ALA A 60 11.04 -6.17 10.06
C ALA A 60 9.57 -6.37 9.64
N LEU A 61 8.83 -7.20 10.36
CA LEU A 61 7.44 -7.50 10.06
C LEU A 61 6.50 -6.41 10.62
N ASP A 62 6.82 -5.91 11.81
CA ASP A 62 6.15 -4.79 12.45
C ASP A 62 6.34 -3.49 11.64
N GLY A 63 7.53 -3.25 11.08
CA GLY A 63 7.79 -2.15 10.15
C GLY A 63 6.93 -2.23 8.87
N ARG A 64 6.78 -3.43 8.29
CA ARG A 64 5.90 -3.64 7.12
C ARG A 64 4.42 -3.44 7.46
N LEU A 65 3.98 -3.86 8.64
CA LEU A 65 2.62 -3.60 9.13
C LEU A 65 2.36 -2.11 9.33
N ALA A 66 3.33 -1.38 9.89
CA ALA A 66 3.24 0.08 10.04
C ALA A 66 3.13 0.77 8.67
N LEU A 67 3.89 0.30 7.66
CA LEU A 67 3.80 0.80 6.29
C LEU A 67 2.42 0.53 5.67
N ALA A 68 1.90 -0.70 5.76
CA ALA A 68 0.58 -1.04 5.23
C ALA A 68 -0.53 -0.18 5.88
N ASN A 69 -0.45 0.05 7.19
CA ASN A 69 -1.38 0.94 7.91
C ASN A 69 -1.23 2.40 7.48
N GLY A 70 0.00 2.87 7.25
CA GLY A 70 0.27 4.22 6.73
C GLY A 70 -0.33 4.42 5.34
N VAL A 71 -0.17 3.44 4.45
CA VAL A 71 -0.78 3.45 3.11
C VAL A 71 -2.31 3.51 3.23
N LEU A 72 -2.93 2.66 4.06
CA LEU A 72 -4.39 2.70 4.27
C LEU A 72 -4.88 4.06 4.79
N ALA A 73 -4.17 4.65 5.75
CA ALA A 73 -4.51 5.96 6.29
C ALA A 73 -4.41 7.07 5.22
N LEU A 74 -3.38 7.02 4.37
CA LEU A 74 -3.18 7.99 3.29
C LEU A 74 -4.22 7.83 2.18
N THR A 75 -4.56 6.59 1.80
CA THR A 75 -5.55 6.28 0.77
C THR A 75 -6.96 6.63 1.23
N TRP A 76 -7.35 6.30 2.47
CA TRP A 76 -8.70 6.57 2.99
C TRP A 76 -8.90 8.04 3.43
N SER A 77 -7.88 8.68 4.00
CA SER A 77 -7.98 10.12 4.32
C SER A 77 -8.07 11.02 3.07
N GLY A 78 -7.94 10.42 1.88
CA GLY A 78 -8.21 11.03 0.59
C GLY A 78 -9.48 10.55 -0.10
N ALA A 79 -10.21 9.54 0.41
CA ALA A 79 -11.37 8.96 -0.28
C ALA A 79 -12.52 9.96 -0.44
N VAL A 80 -12.48 10.74 -1.52
CA VAL A 80 -13.46 10.94 -2.62
C VAL A 80 -12.93 12.12 -3.45
N PRO A 81 -12.69 11.99 -4.78
CA PRO A 81 -12.43 13.13 -5.65
C PRO A 81 -13.75 13.89 -5.91
N VAL A 82 -14.21 14.61 -4.90
CA VAL A 82 -14.79 15.94 -5.14
C VAL A 82 -13.58 16.83 -5.40
N THR A 83 -13.49 17.39 -6.60
CA THR A 83 -12.55 18.45 -7.05
C THR A 83 -11.58 18.94 -5.96
N GLY A 84 -10.28 18.58 -6.04
CA GLY A 84 -9.26 19.00 -5.06
C GLY A 84 -8.56 17.87 -4.28
N PHE A 85 -8.45 16.67 -4.87
CA PHE A 85 -7.79 15.52 -4.27
C PHE A 85 -6.32 15.83 -3.90
N ARG A 86 -5.92 15.55 -2.65
CA ARG A 86 -4.56 15.83 -2.15
C ARG A 86 -3.55 14.80 -2.65
N LYS A 87 -3.13 14.95 -3.93
CA LYS A 87 -2.13 14.13 -4.65
C LYS A 87 -0.89 13.76 -3.80
N GLU A 88 -0.42 14.67 -2.96
CA GLU A 88 0.75 14.47 -2.09
C GLU A 88 0.64 13.24 -1.17
N ARG A 89 -0.55 12.89 -0.67
CA ARG A 89 -0.72 11.75 0.24
C ARG A 89 -0.59 10.42 -0.48
N LEU A 90 -1.13 10.32 -1.69
CA LEU A 90 -0.99 9.12 -2.53
C LEU A 90 0.45 8.95 -3.03
N VAL A 91 1.14 10.05 -3.36
CA VAL A 91 2.58 10.00 -3.69
C VAL A 91 3.38 9.45 -2.51
N LYS A 92 3.09 9.89 -1.28
CA LYS A 92 3.73 9.34 -0.07
C LYS A 92 3.40 7.86 0.15
N ALA A 93 2.17 7.45 -0.12
CA ALA A 93 1.76 6.05 -0.01
C ALA A 93 2.48 5.15 -1.03
N ARG A 94 2.63 5.64 -2.27
CA ARG A 94 3.41 4.97 -3.32
C ARG A 94 4.88 4.82 -2.93
N ALA A 95 5.51 5.90 -2.43
CA ALA A 95 6.90 5.87 -1.97
C ALA A 95 7.11 4.84 -0.85
N ALA A 96 6.20 4.81 0.14
CA ALA A 96 6.24 3.83 1.22
C ALA A 96 6.17 2.37 0.74
N LEU A 97 5.43 2.09 -0.35
CA LEU A 97 5.38 0.77 -0.97
C LEU A 97 6.67 0.41 -1.72
N ALA A 98 7.35 1.39 -2.30
CA ALA A 98 8.65 1.20 -2.97
C ALA A 98 9.77 0.96 -1.95
N ASP A 99 9.79 1.70 -0.85
CA ASP A 99 10.74 1.50 0.26
C ASP A 99 10.59 0.10 0.87
N ALA A 100 9.36 -0.36 1.05
CA ALA A 100 9.07 -1.73 1.52
C ALA A 100 9.63 -2.82 0.57
N ALA A 101 9.92 -2.47 -0.69
CA ALA A 101 10.51 -3.35 -1.69
C ALA A 101 12.03 -3.39 -1.71
N GLY A 102 12.70 -2.45 -1.04
CA GLY A 102 14.10 -2.17 -1.32
C GLY A 102 14.29 -1.53 -2.70
N GLU A 103 13.24 -0.96 -3.29
CA GLU A 103 13.23 -0.26 -4.59
C GLU A 103 13.25 1.26 -4.37
N ALA A 104 14.05 1.75 -3.41
CA ALA A 104 14.27 3.17 -3.22
C ALA A 104 15.36 3.64 -4.22
N ASP A 105 14.94 4.40 -5.23
CA ASP A 105 15.69 5.17 -6.25
C ASP A 105 17.08 4.65 -6.67
N ALA A 106 17.14 4.18 -7.93
CA ALA A 106 18.23 4.43 -8.86
C ALA A 106 17.83 5.59 -9.79
#